data_AF-A0AAV8XNR3-F1
#
_entry.id   AF-A0AAV8XNR3-F1
#
_cell.length_a   1.000
_cell.length_b   1.000
_cell.length_c   1.000
_cell.angle_alpha   90.00
_cell.angle_beta   90.00
_cell.angle_gamma   90.00
#
_symmetry.space_group_name_H-M   'P 1'
#
loop_
_entity.id
_entity.type
_entity.pdbx_description
1 polymer ?
#
loop_
_entity_poly.entity_id
_entity_poly.type
_entity_poly.pdbx_seq_one_letter_code
_entity_poly.pdbx_strand_id
1 'polypeptide(L)'
;MENIKLAIESTPILFYQKMDFKKKACVAIIIALTMKRHVKRRYWMKKWLKKRENYSHLMLLKEISDTNEVGDYKNYFRMDEETFNKLLRMVEPILIRKNTVMRSSLPVNERLAFNSEIPSHWKKL
;
A
#
# COMPACT_ATOMS: atom_id res chain seq x y z
N MET A 1 16.36 -30.44 37.23
CA MET A 1 16.47 -29.07 37.77
C MET A 1 17.83 -28.43 37.46
N GLU A 2 18.93 -29.18 37.47
CA GLU A 2 20.28 -28.65 37.18
C GLU A 2 20.51 -28.28 35.70
N ASN A 3 19.97 -29.06 34.77
CA ASN A 3 20.12 -28.81 33.32
C ASN A 3 19.49 -27.49 32.85
N ILE A 4 18.45 -27.01 33.54
CA ILE A 4 17.78 -25.75 33.20
C ILE A 4 18.63 -24.54 33.67
N LYS A 5 19.35 -24.66 34.79
CA LYS A 5 20.24 -23.60 35.29
C LYS A 5 21.46 -23.39 34.39
N LEU A 6 22.05 -24.48 33.89
CA LEU A 6 23.16 -24.47 32.90
C LEU A 6 22.73 -23.84 31.56
N ALA A 7 21.49 -24.08 31.12
CA ALA A 7 20.95 -23.51 29.89
C ALA A 7 20.65 -22.00 30.00
N ILE A 8 20.30 -21.52 31.20
CA ILE A 8 20.06 -20.09 31.44
C ILE A 8 21.39 -19.32 31.45
N GLU A 9 22.46 -19.88 32.02
CA GLU A 9 23.80 -19.26 32.03
C GLU A 9 24.45 -19.14 30.64
N SER A 10 24.07 -19.99 29.69
CA SER A 10 24.51 -19.92 28.30
C SER A 10 23.68 -18.97 27.43
N THR A 11 22.65 -18.31 27.98
CA THR A 11 21.91 -17.28 27.24
C THR A 11 22.76 -16.00 27.08
N PRO A 12 22.88 -15.45 25.86
CA PRO A 12 23.68 -14.24 25.60
C PRO A 12 23.27 -13.01 26.43
N ILE A 13 22.03 -13.03 26.94
CA ILE A 13 21.39 -11.93 27.67
C ILE A 13 22.01 -11.76 29.07
N LEU A 14 22.25 -12.85 29.80
CA LEU A 14 22.88 -12.81 31.12
C LEU A 14 24.37 -12.47 31.05
N PHE A 15 25.05 -12.92 29.99
CA PHE A 15 26.44 -12.54 29.71
C PHE A 15 26.60 -11.02 29.54
N TYR A 16 25.64 -10.37 28.87
CA TYR A 16 25.65 -8.92 28.68
C TYR A 16 25.42 -8.15 29.98
N GLN A 17 24.61 -8.68 30.91
CA GLN A 17 24.41 -8.07 32.24
C GLN A 17 25.68 -8.08 33.09
N LYS A 18 26.41 -9.22 33.12
CA LYS A 18 27.69 -9.38 33.83
C LYS A 18 28.88 -8.66 33.18
N MET A 19 28.68 -8.05 32.01
CA MET A 19 29.75 -7.41 31.26
C MET A 19 30.15 -6.04 31.84
N ASP A 20 31.46 -5.83 31.98
CA ASP A 20 32.07 -4.59 32.47
C ASP A 20 31.66 -3.37 31.62
N PHE A 21 31.54 -2.19 32.23
CA PHE A 21 31.08 -0.96 31.58
C PHE A 21 31.93 -0.61 30.35
N LYS A 22 33.24 -0.81 30.42
CA LYS A 22 34.16 -0.56 29.29
C LYS A 22 33.84 -1.45 28.08
N LYS A 23 33.50 -2.71 28.33
CA LYS A 23 33.15 -3.67 27.26
C LYS A 23 31.80 -3.32 26.63
N LYS A 24 30.82 -2.92 27.44
CA LYS A 24 29.51 -2.42 26.95
C LYS A 24 29.69 -1.20 26.06
N ALA A 25 30.54 -0.25 26.47
CA ALA A 25 30.87 0.93 25.69
C ALA A 25 31.52 0.56 24.35
N CYS A 26 32.49 -0.36 24.33
CA CYS A 26 33.10 -0.84 23.09
C CYS A 26 32.06 -1.46 22.14
N VAL A 27 31.16 -2.31 22.65
CA VAL A 27 30.11 -2.93 21.82
C VAL A 27 29.14 -1.87 21.27
N ALA A 28 28.74 -0.89 22.08
CA ALA A 28 27.88 0.21 21.63
C ALA A 28 28.55 1.05 20.53
N ILE A 29 29.85 1.34 20.67
CA ILE A 29 30.64 2.07 19.67
C ILE A 29 30.74 1.24 18.38
N ILE A 30 31.04 -0.05 18.47
CA ILE A 30 31.11 -0.94 17.30
C ILE A 30 29.76 -0.98 16.58
N ILE A 31 28.65 -1.11 17.30
CA ILE A 31 27.30 -1.06 16.71
C ILE A 31 27.07 0.29 16.03
N ALA A 32 27.34 1.40 16.71
CA ALA A 32 27.15 2.74 16.14
C ALA A 32 27.99 2.98 14.87
N LEU A 33 29.23 2.46 14.83
CA LEU A 33 30.13 2.58 13.68
C LEU A 33 29.77 1.62 12.53
N THR A 34 29.21 0.46 12.84
CA THR A 34 28.84 -0.56 11.83
C THR A 34 27.41 -0.40 11.31
N MET A 35 26.55 0.34 12.02
CA MET A 35 25.20 0.68 11.57
C MET A 35 25.24 1.57 10.33
N LYS A 36 25.10 0.95 9.16
CA LYS A 36 24.92 1.68 7.91
C LYS A 36 23.60 2.44 7.94
N ARG A 37 23.65 3.71 7.57
CA ARG A 37 22.46 4.56 7.45
C ARG A 37 21.56 3.99 6.34
N HIS A 38 20.43 3.40 6.72
CA HIS A 38 19.46 2.89 5.77
C HIS A 38 18.74 4.06 5.09
N VAL A 39 19.21 4.45 3.91
CA VAL A 39 18.49 5.39 3.05
C VAL A 39 17.37 4.63 2.35
N LYS A 40 16.14 5.12 2.49
CA LYS A 40 15.01 4.61 1.69
C LYS A 40 15.31 4.86 0.21
N ARG A 41 15.58 3.80 -0.54
CA ARG A 41 15.80 3.89 -1.98
C ARG A 41 14.49 4.24 -2.67
N ARG A 42 14.56 5.13 -3.67
CA ARG A 42 13.41 5.43 -4.54
C ARG A 42 13.11 4.20 -5.40
N TYR A 43 11.86 3.76 -5.41
CA TYR A 43 11.42 2.69 -6.31
C TYR A 43 11.25 3.24 -7.72
N TRP A 44 11.81 2.55 -8.72
CA TRP A 44 11.60 2.86 -10.15
C TRP A 44 10.14 2.64 -10.57
N MET A 45 9.47 1.67 -9.95
CA MET A 45 8.08 1.34 -10.21
C MET A 45 7.39 0.98 -8.88
N LYS A 46 6.20 1.55 -8.65
CA LYS A 46 5.38 1.25 -7.48
C LYS A 46 4.92 -0.22 -7.51
N LYS A 47 4.75 -0.82 -6.33
CA LYS A 47 4.35 -2.23 -6.21
C LYS A 47 2.96 -2.49 -6.80
N TRP A 48 2.01 -1.58 -6.59
CA TRP A 48 0.67 -1.66 -7.17
C TRP A 48 0.71 -1.59 -8.70
N LEU A 49 1.59 -0.77 -9.28
CA LEU A 49 1.70 -0.61 -10.74
C LEU A 49 2.19 -1.88 -11.44
N LYS A 50 3.02 -2.69 -10.78
CA LYS A 50 3.44 -4.01 -11.30
C LYS A 50 2.28 -4.98 -11.47
N LYS A 51 1.22 -4.80 -10.70
CA LYS A 51 0.07 -5.68 -10.69
C LYS A 51 -0.99 -5.31 -11.75
N ARG A 52 -0.80 -4.22 -12.50
CA ARG A 52 -1.80 -3.68 -13.42
C ARG A 52 -2.34 -4.66 -14.46
N GLU A 53 -1.55 -5.66 -14.85
CA GLU A 53 -1.97 -6.67 -15.84
C GLU A 53 -2.91 -7.70 -15.24
N ASN A 54 -2.85 -7.91 -13.93
CA ASN A 54 -3.65 -8.91 -13.22
C ASN A 54 -4.96 -8.32 -12.65
N TYR A 55 -5.08 -6.99 -12.58
CA TYR A 55 -6.24 -6.33 -12.00
C TYR A 55 -7.02 -5.55 -13.05
N SER A 56 -8.35 -5.60 -12.94
CA SER A 56 -9.21 -4.62 -13.59
C SER A 56 -8.95 -3.22 -13.02
N HIS A 57 -9.21 -2.18 -13.81
CA HIS A 57 -8.94 -0.78 -13.46
C HIS A 57 -9.46 -0.39 -12.06
N LEU A 58 -10.64 -0.89 -11.69
CA LEU A 58 -11.28 -0.58 -10.40
C LEU A 58 -10.68 -1.34 -9.22
N MET A 59 -10.26 -2.58 -9.45
CA MET A 59 -9.51 -3.32 -8.44
C MET A 59 -8.15 -2.68 -8.20
N LEU A 60 -7.54 -2.12 -9.25
CA LEU A 60 -6.30 -1.36 -9.12
C LEU A 60 -6.50 -0.04 -8.36
N LEU A 61 -7.58 0.70 -8.64
CA LEU A 61 -7.94 1.90 -7.86
C LEU A 61 -8.16 1.57 -6.38
N LYS A 62 -8.81 0.44 -6.09
CA LYS A 62 -8.99 -0.05 -4.72
C LYS A 62 -7.64 -0.38 -4.06
N GLU A 63 -6.78 -1.13 -4.74
CA GLU A 63 -5.42 -1.45 -4.25
C GLU A 63 -4.59 -0.17 -3.99
N ILE A 64 -4.74 0.85 -4.83
CA ILE A 64 -4.07 2.14 -4.66
C ILE A 64 -4.62 2.88 -3.44
N SER A 65 -5.94 2.89 -3.23
CA SER A 65 -6.57 3.48 -2.04
C SER A 65 -6.16 2.73 -0.75
N ASP A 66 -6.07 1.41 -0.81
CA ASP A 66 -5.60 0.55 0.29
C ASP A 66 -4.10 0.75 0.57
N THR A 67 -3.34 1.26 -0.40
CA THR A 67 -1.94 1.63 -0.22
C THR A 67 -1.88 3.01 0.46
N ASN A 68 -1.31 3.09 1.67
CA ASN A 68 -1.16 4.34 2.46
C ASN A 68 -0.28 5.44 1.82
N GLU A 69 -0.06 5.44 0.51
CA GLU A 69 0.76 6.42 -0.21
C GLU A 69 -0.11 7.57 -0.73
N VAL A 70 -0.14 8.66 0.03
CA VAL A 70 -0.89 9.89 -0.28
C VAL A 70 -0.51 10.43 -1.66
N GLY A 71 -1.51 10.58 -2.53
CA GLY A 71 -1.38 11.19 -3.86
C GLY A 71 -1.23 10.21 -5.02
N ASP A 72 -0.96 8.91 -4.77
CA ASP A 72 -0.88 7.91 -5.85
C ASP A 72 -2.24 7.72 -6.54
N TYR A 73 -3.34 7.76 -5.78
CA TYR A 73 -4.71 7.74 -6.31
C TYR A 73 -4.96 8.89 -7.28
N LYS A 74 -4.63 10.13 -6.86
CA LYS A 74 -4.75 11.32 -7.70
C LYS A 74 -3.85 11.26 -8.93
N ASN A 75 -2.65 10.71 -8.81
CA ASN A 75 -1.73 10.58 -9.95
C ASN A 75 -2.23 9.58 -10.99
N TYR A 76 -2.79 8.45 -10.54
CA TYR A 76 -3.31 7.42 -11.43
C TYR A 76 -4.65 7.81 -12.04
N PHE A 77 -5.62 8.20 -11.19
CA PHE A 77 -6.99 8.48 -11.60
C PHE A 77 -7.25 9.93 -12.03
N ARG A 78 -6.25 10.82 -11.84
CA ARG A 78 -6.33 12.28 -12.11
C ARG A 78 -7.45 13.01 -11.34
N MET A 79 -7.96 12.40 -10.27
CA MET A 79 -9.02 12.93 -9.41
C MET A 79 -8.80 12.44 -7.99
N ASP A 80 -9.15 13.24 -6.99
CA ASP A 80 -9.10 12.82 -5.59
C ASP A 80 -10.23 11.84 -5.28
N GLU A 81 -9.97 10.88 -4.40
CA GLU A 81 -10.93 9.83 -4.05
C GLU A 81 -12.23 10.40 -3.47
N GLU A 82 -12.12 11.41 -2.61
CA GLU A 82 -13.28 12.10 -2.04
C GLU A 82 -14.15 12.76 -3.11
N THR A 83 -13.51 13.36 -4.12
CA THR A 83 -14.22 14.01 -5.23
C THR A 83 -14.94 12.97 -6.08
N PHE A 84 -14.28 11.84 -6.37
CA PHE A 84 -14.91 10.73 -7.08
C PHE A 84 -16.12 10.18 -6.31
N ASN A 85 -15.98 9.95 -5.00
CA ASN A 85 -17.07 9.46 -4.16
C ASN A 85 -18.24 10.46 -4.07
N LYS A 86 -17.95 11.77 -4.04
CA LYS A 86 -18.98 12.81 -4.09
C LYS A 86 -19.73 12.81 -5.42
N LEU A 87 -19.01 12.72 -6.54
CA LEU A 87 -19.61 12.61 -7.87
C LEU A 87 -20.43 11.33 -7.99
N LEU A 88 -19.92 10.22 -7.47
CA LEU A 88 -20.61 8.94 -7.47
C LEU A 88 -21.97 9.07 -6.77
N ARG A 89 -22.03 9.64 -5.56
CA ARG A 89 -23.29 9.85 -4.84
C ARG A 89 -24.30 10.72 -5.58
N MET A 90 -23.82 11.75 -6.29
CA MET A 90 -24.68 12.65 -7.06
C MET A 90 -25.25 11.98 -8.32
N VAL A 91 -24.43 11.15 -8.96
CA VAL A 91 -24.69 10.59 -10.28
C VAL A 91 -25.33 9.19 -10.17
N GLU A 92 -25.20 8.52 -9.03
CA GLU A 92 -25.81 7.23 -8.72
C GLU A 92 -27.30 7.14 -9.04
N PRO A 93 -28.19 8.05 -8.58
CA PRO A 93 -29.62 7.96 -8.92
C PRO A 93 -29.90 8.01 -10.42
N ILE A 94 -29.05 8.67 -11.20
CA ILE A 94 -29.17 8.80 -12.66
C ILE A 94 -28.60 7.57 -13.36
N LEU A 95 -27.57 6.98 -12.77
CA LEU A 95 -26.83 5.88 -13.39
C LEU A 95 -27.30 4.49 -12.96
N ILE A 96 -28.19 4.33 -11.99
CA ILE A 96 -28.77 3.03 -11.68
C ILE A 96 -29.49 2.48 -12.93
N ARG A 97 -28.99 1.35 -13.43
CA ARG A 97 -29.60 0.59 -14.54
C ARG A 97 -30.01 -0.77 -14.02
N LYS A 98 -31.16 -1.26 -14.48
CA LYS A 98 -31.65 -2.61 -14.14
C LYS A 98 -30.92 -3.66 -14.98
N ASN A 99 -30.68 -4.83 -14.38
CA ASN A 99 -30.23 -6.01 -15.11
C ASN A 99 -31.28 -6.39 -16.16
N THR A 100 -30.83 -6.85 -17.32
CA THR A 100 -31.73 -7.39 -18.35
C THR A 100 -31.58 -8.90 -18.42
N VAL A 101 -32.50 -9.57 -19.12
CA VAL A 101 -32.48 -11.03 -19.30
C VAL A 101 -31.18 -11.51 -19.94
N MET A 102 -30.58 -10.70 -20.83
CA MET A 102 -29.38 -11.08 -21.59
C MET A 102 -28.06 -10.68 -20.93
N ARG A 103 -28.07 -9.71 -20.00
CA ARG A 103 -26.84 -9.24 -19.32
C ARG A 103 -27.09 -8.56 -17.99
N SER A 104 -26.13 -8.70 -17.08
CA SER A 104 -26.05 -7.87 -15.88
C SER A 104 -25.67 -6.43 -16.24
N SER A 105 -26.25 -5.49 -15.50
CA SER A 105 -25.85 -4.09 -15.56
C SER A 105 -24.49 -3.92 -14.92
N LEU A 106 -23.65 -3.09 -15.55
CA LEU A 106 -22.40 -2.65 -14.96
C LEU A 106 -22.69 -1.83 -13.69
N PRO A 107 -21.95 -2.04 -12.58
CA PRO A 107 -22.12 -1.25 -11.38
C PRO A 107 -21.89 0.24 -11.67
N VAL A 108 -22.58 1.10 -10.94
CA VAL A 108 -22.53 2.56 -11.12
C VAL A 108 -21.09 3.08 -11.01
N ASN A 109 -20.34 2.61 -10.00
CA ASN A 109 -18.93 2.90 -9.80
C ASN A 109 -18.11 2.64 -11.07
N GLU A 110 -18.16 1.40 -11.56
CA GLU A 110 -17.37 0.96 -12.70
C GLU A 110 -17.69 1.75 -13.97
N ARG A 111 -18.98 2.05 -14.15
CA ARG A 111 -19.44 2.85 -15.27
C ARG A 111 -18.97 4.30 -15.20
N LEU A 112 -18.95 4.89 -14.01
CA LEU A 112 -18.48 6.25 -13.82
C LEU A 112 -16.97 6.35 -14.10
N ALA A 113 -16.18 5.41 -13.59
CA ALA A 113 -14.73 5.34 -13.84
C ALA A 113 -14.44 5.23 -15.35
N PHE A 114 -15.12 4.30 -16.03
CA PHE A 114 -14.98 4.15 -17.48
C PHE A 114 -15.30 5.44 -18.24
N ASN A 115 -16.42 6.10 -17.89
CA ASN A 115 -16.83 7.35 -18.55
C ASN A 115 -15.89 8.53 -18.29
N SER A 116 -15.21 8.57 -17.13
CA SER A 116 -14.21 9.60 -16.84
C SER A 116 -12.92 9.44 -17.64
N GLU A 117 -12.64 8.24 -18.15
CA GLU A 117 -11.43 7.93 -18.92
C GLU A 117 -11.59 8.11 -20.43
N ILE A 118 -12.82 8.26 -20.93
CA ILE A 118 -13.08 8.38 -22.37
C ILE A 118 -12.44 9.68 -22.90
N PRO A 119 -11.49 9.58 -23.86
CA PRO A 119 -10.87 10.74 -24.46
C PRO A 119 -11.93 11.63 -25.12
N SER A 120 -11.84 12.93 -24.88
CA SER A 120 -12.82 13.94 -25.30
C SER A 120 -13.16 13.92 -26.79
N HIS A 121 -12.28 13.40 -27.65
CA HIS A 121 -12.52 13.28 -29.10
C HIS A 121 -13.56 12.20 -29.49
N TRP A 122 -13.88 11.25 -28.61
CA TRP A 122 -14.94 10.24 -28.86
C TRP A 122 -16.35 10.73 -28.50
N LYS A 123 -16.49 11.94 -27.93
CA LYS A 123 -17.81 12.54 -27.62
C LYS A 123 -18.48 13.22 -28.82
N LYS A 124 -17.87 13.19 -30.01
CA LYS A 124 -18.44 13.67 -31.28
C LYS A 124 -18.78 12.48 -32.20
N LEU A 125 -19.76 11.70 -31.81
CA LEU A 125 -20.56 10.81 -32.66
C LEU A 125 -22.00 10.91 -32.17
#